data_AF-A0A945RXV3-F1
#
_entry.id   AF-A0A945RXV3-F1
#
_cell.length_a   1.000
_cell.length_b   1.000
_cell.length_c   1.000
_cell.angle_alpha   90.00
_cell.angle_beta   90.00
_cell.angle_gamma   90.00
#
_symmetry.space_group_name_H-M   'P 1'
#
loop_
_entity.id
_entity.type
_entity.pdbx_description
1 polymer ?
#
loop_
_entity_poly.entity_id
_entity_poly.type
_entity_poly.pdbx_seq_one_letter_code
_entity_poly.pdbx_strand_id
1 'polypeptide(L)'
;MTFHRTVAVVVVCLAAVPWCPAEEFAVLVKMGLKDKDAVSWSGSVSATGGEITALDGWRFERGAKVTGEWSWECKSRDPGGPKGDKRRKIQPVGVVVGGQGDSGTELTLTVPAGTFTVNLAQLPNGKRVQGLDGTVSAERVPRPNVLSGSDREDDYPSLCVAPNDVLWCVWQSYENEAEQLYVASCDADGWEAPVPVPGAKGDLYKSGCAWVGGRLRVVWSQFTDGDWDLHAASRGGGTWSETISLTAAPGADVEPVLAAAGNMALLVWQSTRGSHSDIRCRVLRDGTWGDTMVVTEAEGNDWFPQVALGGDGTASIVWDSYRNGDYDVYLRQLKDGAFGPEIPVGASELFEAYATVAVDMEGRAWVAYEEGTAGWGKDQGAMVPRPAPGSRLYSKRATRVRVFQGGQLFTPEAQPVTITPP
;
A
#
# COMPACT_ATOMS: atom_id res chain seq x y z
N MET A 1 31.08 -77.63 -10.37
CA MET A 1 32.13 -76.64 -10.03
C MET A 1 31.66 -75.30 -10.56
N THR A 2 31.06 -74.50 -9.70
CA THR A 2 30.27 -73.32 -10.10
C THR A 2 30.98 -72.09 -9.55
N PHE A 3 31.64 -71.34 -10.44
CA PHE A 3 32.39 -70.12 -10.10
C PHE A 3 31.43 -69.01 -9.65
N HIS A 4 31.62 -68.50 -8.44
CA HIS A 4 30.97 -67.27 -7.97
C HIS A 4 31.88 -66.09 -8.33
N ARG A 5 31.35 -65.12 -9.10
CA ARG A 5 32.00 -63.84 -9.36
C ARG A 5 31.56 -62.85 -8.28
N THR A 6 32.50 -62.38 -7.48
CA THR A 6 32.31 -61.28 -6.53
C THR A 6 32.34 -59.96 -7.28
N VAL A 7 31.26 -59.19 -7.24
CA VAL A 7 31.21 -57.81 -7.74
C VAL A 7 31.41 -56.89 -6.53
N ALA A 8 32.48 -56.08 -6.55
CA ALA A 8 32.67 -55.00 -5.60
C ALA A 8 31.91 -53.76 -6.08
N VAL A 9 30.94 -53.29 -5.30
CA VAL A 9 30.25 -52.02 -5.53
C VAL A 9 30.93 -50.96 -4.69
N VAL A 10 31.62 -50.02 -5.34
CA VAL A 10 32.13 -48.79 -4.70
C VAL A 10 30.99 -47.78 -4.69
N VAL A 11 30.45 -47.50 -3.50
CA VAL A 11 29.48 -46.41 -3.31
C VAL A 11 30.26 -45.13 -3.07
N VAL A 12 30.28 -44.24 -4.08
CA VAL A 12 30.75 -42.86 -3.91
C VAL A 12 29.57 -42.05 -3.39
N CYS A 13 29.56 -41.73 -2.11
CA CYS A 13 28.66 -40.72 -1.55
C CYS A 13 29.15 -39.32 -1.98
N LEU A 14 28.68 -38.84 -3.13
CA LEU A 14 28.68 -37.41 -3.41
C LEU A 14 27.71 -36.77 -2.41
N ALA A 15 28.23 -35.94 -1.50
CA ALA A 15 27.38 -35.05 -0.73
C ALA A 15 26.64 -34.17 -1.74
N ALA A 16 25.33 -34.39 -1.88
CA ALA A 16 24.47 -33.47 -2.57
C ALA A 16 24.52 -32.17 -1.76
N VAL A 17 25.27 -31.18 -2.25
CA VAL A 17 25.05 -29.79 -1.86
C VAL A 17 23.59 -29.56 -2.23
N PRO A 18 22.70 -29.24 -1.26
CA PRO A 18 21.32 -28.92 -1.60
C PRO A 18 21.38 -27.76 -2.58
N TRP A 19 21.00 -28.03 -3.83
CA TRP A 19 20.68 -26.99 -4.79
C TRP A 19 19.47 -26.28 -4.22
N CYS A 20 19.72 -25.27 -3.38
CA CYS A 20 18.72 -24.27 -3.10
C CYS A 20 18.56 -23.52 -4.42
N PRO A 21 17.39 -23.52 -5.07
CA PRO A 21 17.20 -22.66 -6.23
C PRO A 21 17.57 -21.24 -5.78
N ALA A 22 18.34 -20.53 -6.61
CA ALA A 22 18.64 -19.13 -6.37
C ALA A 22 17.32 -18.41 -6.08
N GLU A 23 17.23 -17.77 -4.93
CA GLU A 23 16.08 -16.96 -4.58
C GLU A 23 16.25 -15.59 -5.20
N GLU A 24 15.12 -15.02 -5.63
CA GLU A 24 15.12 -13.63 -6.02
C GLU A 24 15.41 -12.74 -4.80
N PHE A 25 16.30 -11.76 -4.98
CA PHE A 25 16.59 -10.76 -3.96
C PHE A 25 16.42 -9.35 -4.53
N ALA A 26 16.07 -8.42 -3.64
CA ALA A 26 16.27 -7.00 -3.87
C ALA A 26 16.88 -6.36 -2.62
N VAL A 27 17.96 -5.59 -2.81
CA VAL A 27 18.69 -4.91 -1.74
C VAL A 27 18.67 -3.42 -1.99
N LEU A 28 18.03 -2.66 -1.09
CA LEU A 28 18.09 -1.21 -1.12
C LEU A 28 19.39 -0.75 -0.46
N VAL A 29 20.23 -0.08 -1.22
CA VAL A 29 21.46 0.54 -0.74
C VAL A 29 21.29 2.05 -0.68
N LYS A 30 21.29 2.59 0.54
CA LYS A 30 21.22 4.02 0.82
C LYS A 30 22.61 4.57 1.04
N MET A 31 22.89 5.72 0.45
CA MET A 31 24.17 6.42 0.47
C MET A 31 23.96 7.86 0.92
N GLY A 32 24.98 8.44 1.56
CA GLY A 32 24.93 9.81 2.06
C GLY A 32 24.15 9.98 3.37
N LEU A 33 24.07 8.92 4.19
CA LEU A 33 23.31 8.93 5.45
C LEU A 33 23.82 9.93 6.50
N LYS A 34 25.07 10.37 6.35
CA LYS A 34 25.74 11.33 7.26
C LYS A 34 26.25 12.58 6.52
N ASP A 35 25.81 12.79 5.29
CA ASP A 35 26.26 13.92 4.48
C ASP A 35 25.85 15.24 5.13
N LYS A 36 26.80 16.17 5.16
CA LYS A 36 26.56 17.55 5.62
C LYS A 36 26.23 18.50 4.47
N ASP A 37 26.75 18.17 3.29
CA ASP A 37 26.51 18.85 2.03
C ASP A 37 26.19 17.80 0.96
N ALA A 38 25.48 18.20 -0.09
CA ALA A 38 25.22 17.32 -1.23
C ALA A 38 26.54 16.89 -1.89
N VAL A 39 26.80 15.59 -1.95
CA VAL A 39 28.00 14.99 -2.54
C VAL A 39 27.67 13.87 -3.53
N SER A 40 28.60 13.63 -4.45
CA SER A 40 28.44 12.58 -5.47
C SER A 40 28.56 11.20 -4.84
N TRP A 41 27.65 10.31 -5.24
CA TRP A 41 27.63 8.90 -4.86
C TRP A 41 27.55 7.99 -6.10
N SER A 42 27.91 8.50 -7.28
CA SER A 42 28.03 7.71 -8.51
C SER A 42 28.96 6.52 -8.31
N GLY A 43 28.55 5.34 -8.76
CA GLY A 43 29.27 4.11 -8.44
C GLY A 43 28.84 2.93 -9.30
N SER A 44 29.27 1.75 -8.87
CA SER A 44 28.93 0.48 -9.50
C SER A 44 28.74 -0.62 -8.47
N VAL A 45 28.05 -1.68 -8.87
CA VAL A 45 27.84 -2.88 -8.06
C VAL A 45 28.23 -4.12 -8.86
N SER A 46 28.74 -5.12 -8.15
CA SER A 46 29.02 -6.46 -8.68
C SER A 46 28.55 -7.51 -7.69
N ALA A 47 28.27 -8.72 -8.17
CA ALA A 47 27.90 -9.86 -7.34
C ALA A 47 28.91 -11.00 -7.50
N THR A 48 29.16 -11.72 -6.41
CA THR A 48 29.87 -13.01 -6.41
C THR A 48 28.98 -14.06 -5.75
N GLY A 49 28.90 -15.27 -6.31
CA GLY A 49 28.00 -16.32 -5.80
C GLY A 49 26.52 -16.05 -6.05
N GLY A 50 26.20 -15.25 -7.07
CA GLY A 50 24.84 -14.90 -7.52
C GLY A 50 24.91 -14.01 -8.76
N GLU A 51 23.77 -13.59 -9.26
CA GLU A 51 23.64 -12.77 -10.48
C GLU A 51 22.80 -11.52 -10.20
N ILE A 52 23.26 -10.37 -10.70
CA ILE A 52 22.47 -9.13 -10.70
C ILE A 52 21.62 -9.14 -11.98
N THR A 53 20.32 -8.90 -11.84
CA THR A 53 19.38 -8.90 -12.96
C THR A 53 18.63 -7.58 -13.10
N ALA A 54 18.71 -6.70 -12.10
CA ALA A 54 18.13 -5.36 -12.15
C ALA A 54 18.87 -4.36 -11.27
N LEU A 55 18.80 -3.10 -11.67
CA LEU A 55 19.33 -1.98 -10.92
C LEU A 55 18.42 -0.78 -11.14
N ASP A 56 17.81 -0.29 -10.06
CA ASP A 56 16.89 0.84 -10.07
C ASP A 56 17.39 1.98 -9.17
N GLY A 57 17.08 3.21 -9.54
CA GLY A 57 17.41 4.39 -8.73
C GLY A 57 16.43 4.57 -7.56
N TRP A 58 16.96 4.81 -6.36
CA TRP A 58 16.16 5.22 -5.20
C TRP A 58 16.36 6.71 -4.92
N ARG A 59 15.27 7.49 -5.01
CA ARG A 59 15.28 8.97 -4.96
C ARG A 59 16.18 9.61 -6.01
N PHE A 60 16.20 9.03 -7.21
CA PHE A 60 16.84 9.68 -8.35
C PHE A 60 15.99 10.87 -8.78
N GLU A 61 16.63 12.04 -8.85
CA GLU A 61 16.06 13.26 -9.39
C GLU A 61 16.83 13.69 -10.64
N ARG A 62 16.50 14.85 -11.20
CA ARG A 62 17.06 15.35 -12.47
C ARG A 62 18.59 15.24 -12.49
N GLY A 63 19.09 14.39 -13.40
CA GLY A 63 20.52 14.15 -13.62
C GLY A 63 21.06 12.86 -12.99
N ALA A 64 20.34 12.26 -12.03
CA ALA A 64 20.65 10.93 -11.55
C ALA A 64 20.07 9.87 -12.49
N LYS A 65 20.82 8.80 -12.75
CA LYS A 65 20.45 7.75 -13.69
C LYS A 65 21.28 6.50 -13.45
N VAL A 66 20.70 5.35 -13.80
CA VAL A 66 21.47 4.13 -13.97
C VAL A 66 22.26 4.27 -15.27
N THR A 67 23.53 3.89 -15.24
CA THR A 67 24.47 3.99 -16.37
C THR A 67 25.13 2.64 -16.62
N GLY A 68 25.33 2.28 -17.89
CA GLY A 68 25.84 0.95 -18.23
C GLY A 68 24.93 -0.17 -17.68
N GLU A 69 25.52 -1.34 -17.42
CA GLU A 69 24.77 -2.51 -16.94
C GLU A 69 24.51 -2.42 -15.43
N TRP A 70 25.54 -2.21 -14.61
CA TRP A 70 25.45 -2.22 -13.14
C TRP A 70 26.10 -0.99 -12.48
N SER A 71 26.02 0.16 -13.14
CA SER A 71 26.56 1.43 -12.64
C SER A 71 25.50 2.51 -12.54
N TRP A 72 25.81 3.60 -11.85
CA TRP A 72 24.90 4.73 -11.72
C TRP A 72 25.64 6.05 -11.53
N GLU A 73 24.95 7.13 -11.88
CA GLU A 73 25.32 8.49 -11.56
C GLU A 73 24.28 9.06 -10.60
N CYS A 74 24.68 9.51 -9.40
CA CYS A 74 23.75 10.10 -8.45
C CYS A 74 24.46 11.02 -7.43
N LYS A 75 23.67 11.85 -6.74
CA LYS A 75 24.13 12.79 -5.72
C LYS A 75 23.15 12.82 -4.55
N SER A 76 23.64 12.88 -3.32
CA SER A 76 22.77 13.15 -2.16
C SER A 76 22.11 14.52 -2.29
N ARG A 77 20.88 14.66 -1.80
CA ARG A 77 20.05 15.83 -2.09
C ARG A 77 20.04 16.82 -0.95
N ASP A 78 20.40 18.05 -1.27
CA ASP A 78 20.06 19.18 -0.44
C ASP A 78 18.64 19.65 -0.78
N PRO A 79 17.66 19.50 0.14
CA PRO A 79 16.27 19.85 -0.15
C PRO A 79 16.04 21.37 -0.31
N GLY A 80 17.07 22.20 -0.13
CA GLY A 80 16.96 23.65 -0.13
C GLY A 80 16.49 24.22 1.21
N GLY A 81 16.17 25.51 1.24
CA GLY A 81 15.70 26.22 2.44
C GLY A 81 16.72 27.21 3.04
N PRO A 82 16.35 27.91 4.14
CA PRO A 82 17.16 28.98 4.73
C PRO A 82 18.56 28.51 5.13
N LYS A 83 19.59 29.30 4.78
CA LYS A 83 20.98 29.03 5.22
C LYS A 83 21.07 29.10 6.74
N GLY A 84 21.66 28.08 7.37
CA GLY A 84 21.85 28.01 8.83
C GLY A 84 20.73 27.32 9.63
N ASP A 85 19.68 26.81 8.98
CA ASP A 85 18.67 26.00 9.68
C ASP A 85 19.27 24.66 10.12
N LYS A 86 19.39 24.46 11.44
CA LYS A 86 19.93 23.22 12.04
C LYS A 86 19.06 21.99 11.76
N ARG A 87 17.83 22.16 11.26
CA ARG A 87 16.93 21.07 10.85
C ARG A 87 17.14 20.64 9.40
N ARG A 88 17.88 21.42 8.61
CA ARG A 88 18.24 21.07 7.23
C ARG A 88 19.11 19.82 7.26
N LYS A 89 18.58 18.71 6.76
CA LYS A 89 19.29 17.44 6.64
C LYS A 89 19.42 17.11 5.16
N ILE A 90 20.64 16.76 4.74
CA ILE A 90 20.85 16.18 3.42
C ILE A 90 20.06 14.87 3.36
N GLN A 91 19.31 14.72 2.28
CA GLN A 91 18.54 13.52 2.03
C GLN A 91 19.44 12.49 1.33
N PRO A 92 19.47 11.24 1.83
CA PRO A 92 20.22 10.19 1.18
C PRO A 92 19.64 9.86 -0.20
N VAL A 93 20.50 9.34 -1.06
CA VAL A 93 20.20 8.79 -2.39
C VAL A 93 20.59 7.32 -2.40
N GLY A 94 20.11 6.53 -3.35
CA GLY A 94 20.40 5.10 -3.32
C GLY A 94 20.11 4.38 -4.62
N VAL A 95 20.32 3.07 -4.59
CA VAL A 95 19.92 2.15 -5.64
C VAL A 95 19.24 0.92 -5.03
N VAL A 96 18.35 0.29 -5.77
CA VAL A 96 17.82 -1.04 -5.47
C VAL A 96 18.50 -2.03 -6.41
N VAL A 97 19.26 -2.96 -5.84
CA VAL A 97 19.97 -4.01 -6.58
C VAL A 97 19.14 -5.27 -6.54
N GLY A 98 18.61 -5.69 -7.69
CA GLY A 98 17.81 -6.90 -7.86
C GLY A 98 18.62 -8.03 -8.51
N GLY A 99 18.37 -9.27 -8.12
CA GLY A 99 19.13 -10.41 -8.64
C GLY A 99 18.62 -11.77 -8.21
N GLN A 100 19.36 -12.80 -8.61
CA GLN A 100 19.15 -14.19 -8.24
C GLN A 100 20.34 -14.66 -7.40
N GLY A 101 20.09 -15.19 -6.21
CA GLY A 101 21.16 -15.58 -5.31
C GLY A 101 20.68 -16.25 -4.04
N ASP A 102 21.60 -16.62 -3.17
CA ASP A 102 21.29 -17.22 -1.87
C ASP A 102 22.08 -16.53 -0.76
N SER A 103 22.04 -17.09 0.45
CA SER A 103 22.79 -16.56 1.59
C SER A 103 24.31 -16.46 1.36
N GLY A 104 24.88 -17.17 0.39
CA GLY A 104 26.28 -17.08 -0.02
C GLY A 104 26.57 -15.93 -1.00
N THR A 105 25.55 -15.33 -1.61
CA THR A 105 25.73 -14.22 -2.55
C THR A 105 26.27 -12.98 -1.84
N GLU A 106 27.31 -12.40 -2.41
CA GLU A 106 27.99 -11.21 -1.93
C GLU A 106 27.87 -10.08 -2.95
N LEU A 107 27.36 -8.91 -2.51
CA LEU A 107 27.31 -7.70 -3.30
C LEU A 107 28.47 -6.78 -2.91
N THR A 108 29.24 -6.34 -3.90
CA THR A 108 30.33 -5.38 -3.73
C THR A 108 30.01 -4.09 -4.46
N LEU A 109 29.80 -3.03 -3.68
CA LEU A 109 29.58 -1.68 -4.15
C LEU A 109 30.88 -0.88 -4.17
N THR A 110 31.14 -0.19 -5.26
CA THR A 110 32.28 0.73 -5.39
C THR A 110 31.76 2.13 -5.61
N VAL A 111 32.03 3.02 -4.67
CA VAL A 111 31.61 4.43 -4.64
C VAL A 111 32.80 5.34 -4.30
N PRO A 112 32.71 6.68 -4.44
CA PRO A 112 33.85 7.56 -4.21
C PRO A 112 34.41 7.51 -2.79
N ALA A 113 33.56 7.17 -1.80
CA ALA A 113 33.96 6.99 -0.41
C ALA A 113 34.68 5.66 -0.12
N GLY A 114 34.72 4.73 -1.06
CA GLY A 114 35.38 3.44 -0.94
C GLY A 114 34.51 2.27 -1.40
N THR A 115 34.93 1.06 -1.03
CA THR A 115 34.22 -0.18 -1.32
C THR A 115 33.41 -0.63 -0.12
N PHE A 116 32.16 -1.01 -0.35
CA PHE A 116 31.28 -1.60 0.65
C PHE A 116 30.79 -2.96 0.16
N THR A 117 31.05 -3.99 0.95
CA THR A 117 30.68 -5.37 0.64
C THR A 117 29.64 -5.86 1.65
N VAL A 118 28.59 -6.51 1.17
CA VAL A 118 27.54 -7.08 2.00
C VAL A 118 27.11 -8.43 1.46
N ASN A 119 27.05 -9.42 2.35
CA ASN A 119 26.59 -10.76 2.03
C ASN A 119 25.10 -10.90 2.39
N LEU A 120 24.32 -11.60 1.57
CA LEU A 120 22.87 -11.70 1.76
C LEU A 120 22.48 -12.39 3.09
N ALA A 121 23.32 -13.25 3.66
CA ALA A 121 23.10 -13.82 4.99
C ALA A 121 23.06 -12.76 6.11
N GLN A 122 23.66 -11.59 5.88
CA GLN A 122 23.65 -10.47 6.82
C GLN A 122 22.38 -9.59 6.70
N LEU A 123 21.55 -9.84 5.68
CA LEU A 123 20.37 -9.05 5.35
C LEU A 123 19.06 -9.88 5.43
N PRO A 124 18.74 -10.55 6.55
CA PRO A 124 17.39 -11.08 6.72
C PRO A 124 16.38 -9.93 6.80
N ASN A 125 15.11 -10.21 6.51
CA ASN A 125 14.05 -9.21 6.45
C ASN A 125 14.00 -8.34 7.72
N GLY A 126 13.96 -7.02 7.52
CA GLY A 126 13.95 -6.03 8.62
C GLY A 126 15.31 -5.76 9.27
N LYS A 127 16.40 -6.41 8.84
CA LYS A 127 17.76 -6.06 9.26
C LYS A 127 18.45 -5.14 8.27
N ARG A 128 19.36 -4.32 8.81
CA ARG A 128 20.17 -3.36 8.05
C ARG A 128 21.64 -3.52 8.43
N VAL A 129 22.50 -3.54 7.42
CA VAL A 129 23.95 -3.49 7.57
C VAL A 129 24.45 -2.10 7.16
N GLN A 130 25.41 -1.56 7.90
CA GLN A 130 26.04 -0.27 7.60
C GLN A 130 27.52 -0.45 7.25
N GLY A 131 28.03 0.41 6.37
CA GLY A 131 29.42 0.44 5.97
C GLY A 131 29.92 1.86 5.71
N LEU A 132 31.22 1.99 5.41
CA LEU A 132 31.89 3.27 5.16
C LEU A 132 31.59 4.30 6.26
N ASP A 133 31.93 3.94 7.50
CA ASP A 133 31.66 4.72 8.71
C ASP A 133 30.18 5.10 8.91
N GLY A 134 29.27 4.27 8.41
CA GLY A 134 27.82 4.44 8.50
C GLY A 134 27.27 5.49 7.54
N THR A 135 28.03 5.87 6.51
CA THR A 135 27.54 6.73 5.41
C THR A 135 26.69 5.94 4.40
N VAL A 136 26.87 4.62 4.36
CA VAL A 136 26.13 3.69 3.49
C VAL A 136 25.41 2.63 4.33
N SER A 137 24.23 2.21 3.89
CA SER A 137 23.52 1.05 4.46
C SER A 137 22.84 0.20 3.41
N ALA A 138 22.79 -1.10 3.63
CA ALA A 138 22.01 -2.06 2.84
C ALA A 138 20.92 -2.73 3.69
N GLU A 139 19.76 -2.97 3.09
CA GLU A 139 18.65 -3.74 3.68
C GLU A 139 17.88 -4.49 2.58
N ARG A 140 17.40 -5.71 2.87
CA ARG A 140 16.51 -6.44 1.95
C ARG A 140 15.19 -5.67 1.84
N VAL A 141 14.70 -5.51 0.61
CA VAL A 141 13.40 -4.89 0.31
C VAL A 141 12.62 -5.80 -0.64
N PRO A 142 11.28 -5.69 -0.69
CA PRO A 142 10.54 -6.26 -1.80
C PRO A 142 11.01 -5.66 -3.13
N ARG A 143 11.09 -6.47 -4.18
CA ARG A 143 11.36 -5.96 -5.52
C ARG A 143 10.10 -5.23 -6.03
N PRO A 144 10.19 -3.95 -6.44
CA PRO A 144 9.06 -3.29 -7.07
C PRO A 144 8.83 -3.93 -8.45
N ASN A 145 7.59 -4.29 -8.74
CA ASN A 145 7.14 -4.70 -10.08
C ASN A 145 6.34 -3.55 -10.69
N VAL A 146 6.73 -3.13 -11.89
CA VAL A 146 6.03 -2.08 -12.64
C VAL A 146 4.90 -2.72 -13.43
N LEU A 147 3.66 -2.35 -13.13
CA LEU A 147 2.45 -2.92 -13.75
C LEU A 147 1.95 -2.13 -14.97
N SER A 148 2.30 -0.85 -15.03
CA SER A 148 1.87 0.08 -16.07
C SER A 148 3.07 0.80 -16.67
N GLY A 149 2.97 1.17 -17.94
CA GLY A 149 4.01 1.90 -18.65
C GLY A 149 4.19 3.32 -18.11
N SER A 150 5.29 3.98 -18.50
CA SER A 150 5.55 5.38 -18.12
C SER A 150 4.85 6.41 -19.03
N ASP A 151 4.03 5.95 -19.96
CA ASP A 151 3.33 6.73 -20.97
C ASP A 151 1.94 7.19 -20.52
N ARG A 152 1.49 6.75 -19.36
CA ARG A 152 0.17 7.03 -18.77
C ARG A 152 0.33 7.57 -17.35
N GLU A 153 -0.74 8.18 -16.85
CA GLU A 153 -0.84 8.58 -15.44
C GLU A 153 -1.71 7.57 -14.72
N ASP A 154 -1.11 6.78 -13.82
CA ASP A 154 -1.78 5.68 -13.12
C ASP A 154 -1.96 6.00 -11.65
N ASP A 155 -3.20 5.85 -11.17
CA ASP A 155 -3.62 6.23 -9.82
C ASP A 155 -4.51 5.17 -9.16
N TYR A 156 -4.72 5.33 -7.85
CA TYR A 156 -5.71 4.62 -7.04
C TYR A 156 -5.72 3.08 -7.21
N PRO A 157 -4.59 2.39 -7.02
CA PRO A 157 -4.56 0.94 -7.10
C PRO A 157 -5.36 0.30 -5.96
N SER A 158 -6.08 -0.78 -6.26
CA SER A 158 -6.71 -1.67 -5.28
C SER A 158 -6.29 -3.11 -5.57
N LEU A 159 -6.05 -3.88 -4.52
CA LEU A 159 -5.50 -5.23 -4.59
C LEU A 159 -6.40 -6.21 -3.82
N CYS A 160 -6.59 -7.41 -4.37
CA CYS A 160 -7.17 -8.52 -3.64
C CYS A 160 -6.45 -9.83 -3.95
N VAL A 161 -6.65 -10.83 -3.08
CA VAL A 161 -6.02 -12.15 -3.21
C VAL A 161 -7.11 -13.19 -3.53
N ALA A 162 -6.86 -13.97 -4.57
CA ALA A 162 -7.64 -15.13 -4.99
C ALA A 162 -6.96 -16.44 -4.48
N PRO A 163 -7.62 -17.61 -4.57
CA PRO A 163 -7.01 -18.88 -4.21
C PRO A 163 -5.69 -19.15 -4.93
N ASN A 164 -4.82 -19.95 -4.31
CA ASN A 164 -3.46 -20.25 -4.78
C ASN A 164 -2.56 -19.00 -4.86
N ASP A 165 -2.75 -18.04 -3.96
CA ASP A 165 -1.96 -16.81 -3.82
C ASP A 165 -1.93 -15.95 -5.09
N VAL A 166 -2.95 -16.09 -5.96
CA VAL A 166 -3.08 -15.26 -7.15
C VAL A 166 -3.51 -13.86 -6.74
N LEU A 167 -2.67 -12.87 -6.99
CA LEU A 167 -2.98 -11.47 -6.75
C LEU A 167 -3.78 -10.90 -7.92
N TRP A 168 -4.72 -10.02 -7.62
CA TRP A 168 -5.40 -9.19 -8.60
C TRP A 168 -5.22 -7.73 -8.23
N CYS A 169 -4.73 -6.94 -9.18
CA CYS A 169 -4.63 -5.49 -9.05
C CYS A 169 -5.60 -4.83 -10.03
N VAL A 170 -6.32 -3.81 -9.56
CA VAL A 170 -7.07 -2.87 -10.39
C VAL A 170 -6.48 -1.48 -10.19
N TRP A 171 -6.37 -0.68 -11.24
CA TRP A 171 -5.92 0.70 -11.13
C TRP A 171 -6.61 1.57 -12.18
N GLN A 172 -6.64 2.87 -11.90
CA GLN A 172 -7.11 3.90 -12.81
C GLN A 172 -5.94 4.37 -13.65
N SER A 173 -6.14 4.48 -14.96
CA SER A 173 -5.12 4.93 -15.90
C SER A 173 -5.67 6.01 -16.81
N TYR A 174 -5.06 7.19 -16.78
CA TYR A 174 -5.43 8.34 -17.60
C TYR A 174 -4.58 8.40 -18.88
N GLU A 175 -5.25 8.56 -20.01
CA GLU A 175 -4.63 8.79 -21.31
C GLU A 175 -5.61 9.52 -22.23
N ASN A 176 -5.14 10.53 -22.97
CA ASN A 176 -5.94 11.24 -23.98
C ASN A 176 -7.29 11.77 -23.45
N GLU A 177 -7.27 12.52 -22.35
CA GLU A 177 -8.46 13.18 -21.77
C GLU A 177 -9.54 12.22 -21.24
N ALA A 178 -9.20 10.95 -20.98
CA ALA A 178 -10.11 10.01 -20.36
C ALA A 178 -9.38 9.00 -19.46
N GLU A 179 -10.02 8.63 -18.36
CA GLU A 179 -9.60 7.52 -17.53
C GLU A 179 -10.17 6.20 -18.05
N GLN A 180 -9.44 5.12 -17.75
CA GLN A 180 -9.83 3.75 -18.01
C GLN A 180 -9.33 2.88 -16.85
N LEU A 181 -10.19 2.01 -16.32
CA LEU A 181 -9.72 0.99 -15.38
C LEU A 181 -9.06 -0.17 -16.11
N TYR A 182 -7.96 -0.63 -15.56
CA TYR A 182 -7.27 -1.85 -15.96
C TYR A 182 -7.20 -2.83 -14.80
N VAL A 183 -7.11 -4.12 -15.14
CA VAL A 183 -6.78 -5.18 -14.19
C VAL A 183 -5.64 -6.05 -14.70
N ALA A 184 -4.82 -6.54 -13.78
CA ALA A 184 -3.84 -7.59 -14.03
C ALA A 184 -3.87 -8.59 -12.89
N SER A 185 -3.55 -9.85 -13.20
CA SER A 185 -3.35 -10.89 -12.21
C SER A 185 -1.87 -11.25 -12.10
N CYS A 186 -1.45 -11.77 -10.96
CA CYS A 186 -0.10 -12.23 -10.72
C CYS A 186 -0.14 -13.58 -9.99
N ASP A 187 0.59 -14.55 -10.52
CA ASP A 187 0.82 -15.83 -9.86
C ASP A 187 2.34 -16.09 -9.72
N ALA A 188 2.74 -17.36 -9.59
CA ALA A 188 4.14 -17.73 -9.46
C ALA A 188 4.98 -17.42 -10.71
N ASP A 189 4.36 -17.31 -11.88
CA ASP A 189 5.01 -17.00 -13.16
C ASP A 189 5.09 -15.48 -13.42
N GLY A 190 4.47 -14.66 -12.54
CA GLY A 190 4.51 -13.21 -12.57
C GLY A 190 3.21 -12.56 -13.03
N TRP A 191 3.30 -11.27 -13.39
CA TRP A 191 2.13 -10.49 -13.80
C TRP A 191 1.71 -10.78 -15.24
N GLU A 192 0.43 -11.02 -15.44
CA GLU A 192 -0.19 -11.05 -16.77
C GLU A 192 -0.27 -9.65 -17.39
N ALA A 193 -0.45 -9.61 -18.72
CA ALA A 193 -0.72 -8.37 -19.42
C ALA A 193 -2.01 -7.70 -18.90
N PRO A 194 -2.00 -6.38 -18.63
CA PRO A 194 -3.18 -5.63 -18.22
C PRO A 194 -4.32 -5.74 -19.25
N VAL A 195 -5.56 -5.86 -18.76
CA VAL A 195 -6.76 -5.79 -19.61
C VAL A 195 -7.73 -4.74 -19.09
N PRO A 196 -8.45 -4.02 -19.99
CA PRO A 196 -9.41 -3.00 -19.56
C PRO A 196 -10.64 -3.64 -18.91
N VAL A 197 -11.22 -2.92 -17.95
CA VAL A 197 -12.53 -3.24 -17.37
C VAL A 197 -13.62 -2.70 -18.29
N PRO A 198 -14.57 -3.53 -18.77
CA PRO A 198 -15.61 -3.08 -19.68
C PRO A 198 -16.49 -1.96 -19.08
N GLY A 199 -16.74 -0.92 -19.87
CA GLY A 199 -17.58 0.21 -19.49
C GLY A 199 -16.96 1.20 -18.50
N ALA A 200 -15.85 0.85 -17.83
CA ALA A 200 -15.15 1.72 -16.89
C ALA A 200 -14.19 2.67 -17.65
N LYS A 201 -14.75 3.61 -18.40
CA LYS A 201 -14.04 4.59 -19.21
C LYS A 201 -14.72 5.96 -19.18
N GLY A 202 -13.93 7.03 -19.15
CA GLY A 202 -14.41 8.41 -19.01
C GLY A 202 -13.96 8.96 -17.67
N ASP A 203 -14.77 9.80 -17.05
CA ASP A 203 -14.47 10.40 -15.75
C ASP A 203 -14.64 9.37 -14.62
N LEU A 204 -13.52 8.86 -14.08
CA LEU A 204 -13.50 7.82 -13.04
C LEU A 204 -12.87 8.36 -11.75
N TYR A 205 -13.35 7.87 -10.60
CA TYR A 205 -12.76 8.24 -9.32
C TYR A 205 -12.69 7.06 -8.36
N LYS A 206 -11.48 6.50 -8.22
CA LYS A 206 -11.15 5.34 -7.38
C LYS A 206 -11.90 4.06 -7.78
N SER A 207 -11.35 2.94 -7.33
CA SER A 207 -11.96 1.62 -7.53
C SER A 207 -11.65 0.71 -6.34
N GLY A 208 -12.45 -0.34 -6.20
CA GLY A 208 -12.23 -1.41 -5.25
C GLY A 208 -12.32 -2.77 -5.94
N CYS A 209 -11.55 -3.75 -5.46
CA CYS A 209 -11.69 -5.12 -5.92
C CYS A 209 -11.68 -6.14 -4.79
N ALA A 210 -12.34 -7.27 -5.02
CA ALA A 210 -12.32 -8.40 -4.11
C ALA A 210 -12.56 -9.72 -4.86
N TRP A 211 -11.95 -10.80 -4.39
CA TRP A 211 -12.25 -12.14 -4.89
C TRP A 211 -13.36 -12.78 -4.05
N VAL A 212 -14.53 -13.01 -4.64
CA VAL A 212 -15.68 -13.60 -3.94
C VAL A 212 -16.58 -14.40 -4.87
N GLY A 213 -16.95 -15.61 -4.44
CA GLY A 213 -17.75 -16.54 -5.23
C GLY A 213 -17.04 -17.02 -6.51
N GLY A 214 -15.72 -17.22 -6.44
CA GLY A 214 -14.91 -17.71 -7.56
C GLY A 214 -14.71 -16.71 -8.70
N ARG A 215 -14.89 -15.42 -8.42
CA ARG A 215 -14.76 -14.34 -9.40
C ARG A 215 -14.08 -13.14 -8.78
N LEU A 216 -13.30 -12.42 -9.58
CA LEU A 216 -12.93 -11.05 -9.28
C LEU A 216 -14.19 -10.19 -9.37
N ARG A 217 -14.44 -9.36 -8.36
CA ARG A 217 -15.40 -8.26 -8.40
C ARG A 217 -14.63 -6.96 -8.48
N VAL A 218 -15.04 -6.08 -9.36
CA VAL A 218 -14.51 -4.72 -9.50
C VAL A 218 -15.68 -3.76 -9.35
N VAL A 219 -15.49 -2.74 -8.51
CA VAL A 219 -16.43 -1.64 -8.29
C VAL A 219 -15.72 -0.33 -8.51
N TRP A 220 -16.40 0.67 -9.06
CA TRP A 220 -15.81 1.98 -9.32
C TRP A 220 -16.84 3.09 -9.31
N SER A 221 -16.41 4.32 -9.05
CA SER A 221 -17.23 5.51 -9.27
C SER A 221 -16.98 6.07 -10.66
N GLN A 222 -18.06 6.45 -11.32
CA GLN A 222 -18.01 7.04 -12.65
C GLN A 222 -18.97 8.22 -12.72
N PHE A 223 -18.52 9.31 -13.32
CA PHE A 223 -19.36 10.45 -13.59
C PHE A 223 -20.08 10.25 -14.92
N THR A 224 -21.40 10.35 -14.91
CA THR A 224 -22.25 10.24 -16.10
C THR A 224 -23.44 11.17 -15.96
N ASP A 225 -23.73 11.93 -17.01
CA ASP A 225 -24.90 12.83 -17.08
C ASP A 225 -25.08 13.79 -15.89
N GLY A 226 -23.98 14.23 -15.27
CA GLY A 226 -24.01 15.19 -14.18
C GLY A 226 -24.00 14.60 -12.78
N ASP A 227 -23.89 13.28 -12.63
CA ASP A 227 -23.85 12.61 -11.33
C ASP A 227 -22.74 11.56 -11.22
N TRP A 228 -22.29 11.29 -10.00
CA TRP A 228 -21.33 10.22 -9.71
C TRP A 228 -22.06 9.00 -9.18
N ASP A 229 -22.00 7.90 -9.92
CA ASP A 229 -22.61 6.63 -9.54
C ASP A 229 -21.58 5.50 -9.44
N LEU A 230 -21.91 4.49 -8.64
CA LEU A 230 -21.13 3.28 -8.52
C LEU A 230 -21.56 2.26 -9.57
N HIS A 231 -20.58 1.68 -10.24
CA HIS A 231 -20.76 0.59 -11.18
C HIS A 231 -19.96 -0.64 -10.75
N ALA A 232 -20.33 -1.80 -11.29
CA ALA A 232 -19.63 -3.04 -11.03
C ALA A 232 -19.56 -3.94 -12.25
N ALA A 233 -18.46 -4.70 -12.33
CA ALA A 233 -18.26 -5.78 -13.28
C ALA A 233 -17.53 -6.93 -12.57
N SER A 234 -17.66 -8.13 -13.11
CA SER A 234 -17.04 -9.33 -12.53
C SER A 234 -16.28 -10.13 -13.57
N ARG A 235 -15.13 -10.66 -13.21
CA ARG A 235 -14.31 -11.50 -14.09
C ARG A 235 -14.15 -12.91 -13.51
N GLY A 236 -14.36 -13.93 -14.35
CA GLY A 236 -14.16 -15.33 -13.97
C GLY A 236 -14.10 -16.23 -15.20
N GLY A 237 -13.23 -17.24 -15.19
CA GLY A 237 -13.02 -18.10 -16.36
C GLY A 237 -12.53 -17.33 -17.59
N GLY A 238 -11.76 -16.26 -17.39
CA GLY A 238 -11.22 -15.42 -18.46
C GLY A 238 -12.18 -14.38 -19.05
N THR A 239 -13.47 -14.40 -18.71
CA THR A 239 -14.49 -13.51 -19.29
C THR A 239 -15.05 -12.52 -18.28
N TRP A 240 -15.52 -11.38 -18.79
CA TRP A 240 -16.23 -10.35 -18.03
C TRP A 240 -17.74 -10.60 -18.05
N SER A 241 -18.40 -10.25 -16.94
CA SER A 241 -19.86 -10.04 -16.92
C SER A 241 -20.24 -8.76 -17.66
N GLU A 242 -21.53 -8.57 -17.86
CA GLU A 242 -22.08 -7.24 -18.13
C GLU A 242 -21.76 -6.29 -16.96
N THR A 243 -21.58 -5.02 -17.28
CA THR A 243 -21.43 -3.92 -16.32
C THR A 243 -22.80 -3.52 -15.79
N ILE A 244 -22.93 -3.43 -14.48
CA ILE A 244 -24.18 -3.04 -13.82
C ILE A 244 -24.00 -1.74 -13.02
N SER A 245 -25.07 -0.96 -12.90
CA SER A 245 -25.13 0.17 -11.95
C SER A 245 -25.53 -0.33 -10.57
N LEU A 246 -24.82 0.11 -9.54
CA LEU A 246 -25.13 -0.16 -8.13
C LEU A 246 -25.87 1.01 -7.47
N THR A 247 -25.71 2.22 -7.97
CA THR A 247 -26.42 3.43 -7.54
C THR A 247 -27.01 4.15 -8.75
N ALA A 248 -27.98 5.03 -8.47
CA ALA A 248 -28.62 5.92 -9.45
C ALA A 248 -29.40 7.07 -8.76
N ALA A 249 -29.20 7.24 -7.45
CA ALA A 249 -29.99 8.19 -6.66
C ALA A 249 -29.25 9.52 -6.62
N PRO A 250 -29.91 10.68 -6.87
CA PRO A 250 -29.24 11.95 -7.06
C PRO A 250 -28.22 12.29 -5.97
N GLY A 251 -27.03 12.66 -6.41
CA GLY A 251 -25.92 13.08 -5.56
C GLY A 251 -24.80 12.06 -5.54
N ALA A 252 -23.58 12.55 -5.37
CA ALA A 252 -22.38 11.76 -5.62
C ALA A 252 -22.25 10.54 -4.70
N ASP A 253 -22.06 9.37 -5.29
CA ASP A 253 -21.60 8.14 -4.64
C ASP A 253 -20.16 7.85 -5.07
N VAL A 254 -19.22 8.04 -4.14
CA VAL A 254 -17.78 8.05 -4.41
C VAL A 254 -17.00 7.17 -3.45
N GLU A 255 -15.76 6.85 -3.83
CA GLU A 255 -14.79 6.12 -3.01
C GLU A 255 -15.25 4.73 -2.56
N PRO A 256 -15.59 3.83 -3.51
CA PRO A 256 -16.03 2.49 -3.16
C PRO A 256 -14.86 1.67 -2.61
N VAL A 257 -15.10 0.99 -1.49
CA VAL A 257 -14.17 0.03 -0.89
C VAL A 257 -14.87 -1.30 -0.74
N LEU A 258 -14.19 -2.38 -1.13
CA LEU A 258 -14.74 -3.73 -1.13
C LEU A 258 -13.86 -4.66 -0.29
N ALA A 259 -14.45 -5.37 0.66
CA ALA A 259 -13.78 -6.43 1.41
C ALA A 259 -14.57 -7.73 1.31
N ALA A 260 -13.88 -8.88 1.24
CA ALA A 260 -14.49 -10.19 1.11
C ALA A 260 -13.96 -11.19 2.13
N ALA A 261 -14.83 -12.09 2.57
CA ALA A 261 -14.50 -13.27 3.37
C ALA A 261 -15.47 -14.40 3.00
N GLY A 262 -14.92 -15.56 2.64
CA GLY A 262 -15.72 -16.69 2.17
C GLY A 262 -16.54 -16.35 0.91
N ASN A 263 -17.86 -16.48 0.99
CA ASN A 263 -18.81 -16.17 -0.09
C ASN A 263 -19.50 -14.80 0.06
N MET A 264 -19.07 -14.00 1.03
CA MET A 264 -19.63 -12.68 1.32
C MET A 264 -18.61 -11.59 0.99
N ALA A 265 -19.10 -10.48 0.45
CA ALA A 265 -18.36 -9.23 0.39
C ALA A 265 -19.22 -8.07 0.90
N LEU A 266 -18.56 -7.05 1.44
CA LEU A 266 -19.20 -5.78 1.81
C LEU A 266 -18.59 -4.65 0.99
N LEU A 267 -19.46 -3.97 0.24
CA LEU A 267 -19.16 -2.70 -0.41
C LEU A 267 -19.52 -1.58 0.56
N VAL A 268 -18.60 -0.66 0.82
CA VAL A 268 -18.86 0.61 1.52
C VAL A 268 -18.47 1.77 0.63
N TRP A 269 -19.15 2.90 0.74
CA TRP A 269 -18.86 4.11 -0.04
C TRP A 269 -19.34 5.37 0.68
N GLN A 270 -18.83 6.50 0.23
CA GLN A 270 -19.25 7.82 0.67
C GLN A 270 -20.36 8.33 -0.25
N SER A 271 -21.46 8.78 0.34
CA SER A 271 -22.69 9.15 -0.37
C SER A 271 -23.11 10.56 0.02
N THR A 272 -23.09 11.50 -0.91
CA THR A 272 -23.53 12.87 -0.67
C THR A 272 -25.00 13.01 -1.03
N ARG A 273 -25.82 13.42 -0.07
CA ARG A 273 -27.25 13.71 -0.26
C ARG A 273 -27.56 15.07 0.35
N GLY A 274 -28.00 16.02 -0.47
CA GLY A 274 -28.21 17.39 -0.01
C GLY A 274 -26.89 18.05 0.42
N SER A 275 -26.81 18.52 1.67
CA SER A 275 -25.64 19.23 2.21
C SER A 275 -24.68 18.35 3.02
N HIS A 276 -24.96 17.05 3.14
CA HIS A 276 -24.21 16.14 3.99
C HIS A 276 -23.71 14.92 3.20
N SER A 277 -22.54 14.43 3.57
CA SER A 277 -22.01 13.12 3.16
C SER A 277 -22.23 12.10 4.27
N ASP A 278 -22.79 10.95 3.93
CA ASP A 278 -22.99 9.78 4.80
C ASP A 278 -22.17 8.59 4.28
N ILE A 279 -21.92 7.61 5.15
CA ILE A 279 -21.37 6.32 4.71
C ILE A 279 -22.51 5.35 4.46
N ARG A 280 -22.47 4.67 3.32
CA ARG A 280 -23.44 3.64 2.94
C ARG A 280 -22.75 2.32 2.62
N CYS A 281 -23.51 1.24 2.65
CA CYS A 281 -23.01 -0.08 2.28
C CYS A 281 -24.04 -0.96 1.59
N ARG A 282 -23.54 -1.99 0.90
CA ARG A 282 -24.31 -3.11 0.32
C ARG A 282 -23.57 -4.40 0.58
N VAL A 283 -24.32 -5.44 0.90
CA VAL A 283 -23.79 -6.81 1.05
C VAL A 283 -23.92 -7.54 -0.28
N LEU A 284 -22.82 -8.14 -0.75
CA LEU A 284 -22.84 -9.14 -1.81
C LEU A 284 -22.83 -10.52 -1.16
N ARG A 285 -23.87 -11.32 -1.38
CA ARG A 285 -23.95 -12.70 -0.90
C ARG A 285 -24.41 -13.61 -2.02
N ASP A 286 -23.68 -14.69 -2.25
CA ASP A 286 -23.99 -15.68 -3.29
C ASP A 286 -24.20 -15.06 -4.68
N GLY A 287 -23.41 -14.02 -4.99
CA GLY A 287 -23.44 -13.32 -6.28
C GLY A 287 -24.56 -12.30 -6.45
N THR A 288 -25.38 -12.05 -5.41
CA THR A 288 -26.47 -11.07 -5.44
C THR A 288 -26.19 -9.91 -4.48
N TRP A 289 -26.32 -8.69 -4.99
CA TRP A 289 -26.23 -7.47 -4.17
C TRP A 289 -27.54 -7.25 -3.41
N GLY A 290 -27.44 -7.04 -2.10
CA GLY A 290 -28.55 -6.62 -1.26
C GLY A 290 -28.88 -5.12 -1.40
N ASP A 291 -29.82 -4.71 -0.58
CA ASP A 291 -30.26 -3.31 -0.48
C ASP A 291 -29.17 -2.40 0.09
N THR A 292 -29.25 -1.11 -0.25
CA THR A 292 -28.40 -0.07 0.34
C THR A 292 -28.79 0.15 1.80
N MET A 293 -27.80 0.11 2.69
CA MET A 293 -27.94 0.44 4.10
C MET A 293 -27.09 1.67 4.44
N VAL A 294 -27.58 2.54 5.33
CA VAL A 294 -26.82 3.70 5.84
C VAL A 294 -26.03 3.24 7.06
N VAL A 295 -24.72 3.48 7.06
CA VAL A 295 -23.79 3.10 8.13
C VAL A 295 -23.76 4.15 9.22
N THR A 296 -23.88 5.44 8.87
CA THR A 296 -23.79 6.58 9.80
C THR A 296 -25.16 6.99 10.34
N GLU A 297 -25.21 7.42 11.61
CA GLU A 297 -26.47 7.82 12.27
C GLU A 297 -26.51 9.28 12.72
N ALA A 298 -25.35 9.89 13.00
CA ALA A 298 -25.29 11.25 13.52
C ALA A 298 -25.31 12.29 12.39
N GLU A 299 -25.88 13.46 12.68
CA GLU A 299 -25.76 14.62 11.79
C GLU A 299 -24.30 15.09 11.75
N GLY A 300 -23.75 15.16 10.54
CA GLY A 300 -22.36 15.51 10.32
C GLY A 300 -22.01 15.34 8.85
N ASN A 301 -20.73 15.46 8.53
CA ASN A 301 -20.24 14.91 7.28
C ASN A 301 -19.31 13.76 7.61
N ASP A 302 -19.49 12.65 6.91
CA ASP A 302 -18.71 11.43 7.04
C ASP A 302 -18.02 11.12 5.70
N TRP A 303 -16.74 10.79 5.75
CA TRP A 303 -15.87 10.63 4.58
C TRP A 303 -14.91 9.45 4.71
N PHE A 304 -14.26 9.10 3.58
CA PHE A 304 -13.15 8.15 3.51
C PHE A 304 -13.41 6.80 4.20
N PRO A 305 -14.51 6.08 3.87
CA PRO A 305 -14.80 4.83 4.54
C PRO A 305 -13.77 3.76 4.21
N GLN A 306 -13.47 2.89 5.17
CA GLN A 306 -12.70 1.66 4.97
C GLN A 306 -13.44 0.49 5.62
N VAL A 307 -13.20 -0.73 5.12
CA VAL A 307 -13.87 -1.93 5.64
C VAL A 307 -12.92 -3.12 5.68
N ALA A 308 -13.03 -3.92 6.75
CA ALA A 308 -12.46 -5.25 6.84
C ALA A 308 -13.56 -6.24 7.25
N LEU A 309 -13.56 -7.42 6.61
CA LEU A 309 -14.55 -8.46 6.85
C LEU A 309 -13.87 -9.69 7.49
N GLY A 310 -14.30 -10.04 8.70
CA GLY A 310 -13.82 -11.23 9.41
C GLY A 310 -14.42 -12.51 8.86
N GLY A 311 -13.73 -13.64 9.07
CA GLY A 311 -14.19 -14.96 8.64
C GLY A 311 -15.50 -15.43 9.30
N ASP A 312 -15.89 -14.81 10.41
CA ASP A 312 -17.18 -15.05 11.08
C ASP A 312 -18.35 -14.24 10.48
N GLY A 313 -18.08 -13.47 9.41
CA GLY A 313 -19.06 -12.60 8.75
C GLY A 313 -19.25 -11.23 9.42
N THR A 314 -18.49 -10.92 10.48
CA THR A 314 -18.51 -9.58 11.09
C THR A 314 -17.69 -8.61 10.26
N ALA A 315 -18.33 -7.57 9.72
CA ALA A 315 -17.63 -6.47 9.07
C ALA A 315 -17.32 -5.37 10.08
N SER A 316 -16.11 -4.82 10.04
CA SER A 316 -15.75 -3.60 10.76
C SER A 316 -15.56 -2.49 9.74
N ILE A 317 -16.40 -1.46 9.83
CA ILE A 317 -16.42 -0.29 8.95
C ILE A 317 -15.89 0.88 9.76
N VAL A 318 -14.94 1.63 9.21
CA VAL A 318 -14.39 2.85 9.82
C VAL A 318 -14.52 4.01 8.85
N TRP A 319 -14.62 5.22 9.38
CA TRP A 319 -14.74 6.45 8.58
C TRP A 319 -14.28 7.67 9.39
N ASP A 320 -14.03 8.75 8.66
CA ASP A 320 -13.74 10.06 9.21
C ASP A 320 -15.04 10.85 9.36
N SER A 321 -15.22 11.55 10.48
CA SER A 321 -16.43 12.35 10.73
C SER A 321 -16.09 13.76 11.21
N TYR A 322 -16.93 14.73 10.84
CA TYR A 322 -16.84 16.12 11.33
C TYR A 322 -18.00 16.53 12.25
N ARG A 323 -18.71 15.55 12.80
CA ARG A 323 -19.91 15.78 13.63
C ARG A 323 -19.66 16.61 14.90
N ASN A 324 -18.42 16.63 15.41
CA ASN A 324 -18.04 17.37 16.61
C ASN A 324 -17.36 18.71 16.33
N GLY A 325 -17.21 19.09 15.06
CA GLY A 325 -16.55 20.32 14.65
C GLY A 325 -15.03 20.19 14.50
N ASP A 326 -14.47 19.01 14.64
CA ASP A 326 -13.11 18.55 14.31
C ASP A 326 -13.18 17.20 13.59
N TYR A 327 -12.04 16.73 13.07
CA TYR A 327 -11.98 15.43 12.39
C TYR A 327 -11.81 14.33 13.41
N ASP A 328 -12.74 13.39 13.42
CA ASP A 328 -12.78 12.24 14.30
C ASP A 328 -12.83 10.92 13.50
N VAL A 329 -12.40 9.82 14.12
CA VAL A 329 -12.52 8.47 13.57
C VAL A 329 -13.55 7.67 14.34
N TYR A 330 -14.49 7.08 13.59
CA TYR A 330 -15.51 6.18 14.13
C TYR A 330 -15.40 4.78 13.53
N LEU A 331 -15.95 3.81 14.27
CA LEU A 331 -16.08 2.42 13.86
C LEU A 331 -17.52 1.94 14.08
N ARG A 332 -18.03 1.12 13.16
CA ARG A 332 -19.30 0.41 13.33
C ARG A 332 -19.17 -1.00 12.80
N GLN A 333 -19.68 -1.97 13.56
CA GLN A 333 -19.72 -3.36 13.12
C GLN A 333 -21.07 -3.70 12.49
N LEU A 334 -21.03 -4.44 11.39
CA LEU A 334 -22.19 -5.08 10.77
C LEU A 334 -22.05 -6.59 10.94
N LYS A 335 -23.06 -7.23 11.54
CA LYS A 335 -23.12 -8.68 11.70
C LYS A 335 -24.54 -9.16 11.46
N ASP A 336 -24.70 -10.20 10.63
CA ASP A 336 -26.00 -10.79 10.32
C ASP A 336 -27.07 -9.78 9.86
N GLY A 337 -26.64 -8.75 9.12
CA GLY A 337 -27.52 -7.69 8.61
C GLY A 337 -27.92 -6.63 9.62
N ALA A 338 -27.41 -6.70 10.86
CA ALA A 338 -27.66 -5.73 11.91
C ALA A 338 -26.38 -4.94 12.25
N PHE A 339 -26.53 -3.63 12.38
CA PHE A 339 -25.44 -2.79 12.86
C PHE A 339 -25.40 -2.76 14.39
N GLY A 340 -24.17 -2.77 14.93
CA GLY A 340 -23.91 -2.36 16.31
C GLY A 340 -23.97 -0.84 16.50
N PRO A 341 -23.61 -0.33 17.69
CA PRO A 341 -23.47 1.11 17.92
C PRO A 341 -22.26 1.67 17.15
N GLU A 342 -22.29 2.98 16.88
CA GLU A 342 -21.11 3.72 16.46
C GLU A 342 -20.14 3.87 17.65
N ILE A 343 -18.87 3.58 17.41
CA ILE A 343 -17.81 3.57 18.42
C ILE A 343 -16.80 4.67 18.08
N PRO A 344 -16.59 5.68 18.95
CA PRO A 344 -15.57 6.69 18.73
C PRO A 344 -14.17 6.08 18.96
N VAL A 345 -13.42 5.87 17.88
CA VAL A 345 -12.06 5.32 17.93
C VAL A 345 -11.06 6.40 18.34
N GLY A 346 -11.15 7.55 17.69
CA GLY A 346 -10.44 8.78 18.06
C GLY A 346 -11.43 9.93 17.93
N ALA A 347 -11.85 10.49 19.07
CA ALA A 347 -12.82 11.59 19.10
C ALA A 347 -12.40 12.60 20.16
N SER A 348 -11.40 13.41 19.85
CA SER A 348 -10.81 14.40 20.74
C SER A 348 -10.66 15.73 20.00
N GLU A 349 -10.20 16.78 20.68
CA GLU A 349 -9.94 18.07 20.02
C GLU A 349 -8.79 18.02 19.00
N LEU A 350 -8.10 16.89 18.85
CA LEU A 350 -7.02 16.71 17.90
C LEU A 350 -7.58 16.58 16.47
N PHE A 351 -6.68 16.26 15.54
CA PHE A 351 -7.09 15.86 14.20
C PHE A 351 -6.96 14.35 14.14
N GLU A 352 -8.05 13.63 13.98
CA GLU A 352 -8.08 12.18 13.82
C GLU A 352 -8.78 11.84 12.49
N ALA A 353 -8.03 11.38 11.50
CA ALA A 353 -8.57 11.12 10.17
C ALA A 353 -7.79 10.02 9.43
N TYR A 354 -8.21 9.72 8.20
CA TYR A 354 -7.62 8.76 7.29
C TYR A 354 -7.50 7.37 7.92
N ALA A 355 -8.61 6.93 8.53
CA ALA A 355 -8.66 5.64 9.19
C ALA A 355 -8.55 4.48 8.20
N THR A 356 -7.87 3.42 8.61
CA THR A 356 -7.84 2.10 7.95
C THR A 356 -8.13 1.03 8.98
N VAL A 357 -8.66 -0.11 8.54
CA VAL A 357 -9.03 -1.21 9.44
C VAL A 357 -8.59 -2.56 8.87
N ALA A 358 -8.09 -3.43 9.75
CA ALA A 358 -7.82 -4.83 9.48
C ALA A 358 -8.45 -5.70 10.57
N VAL A 359 -8.81 -6.95 10.25
CA VAL A 359 -9.30 -7.92 11.23
C VAL A 359 -8.29 -9.04 11.36
N ASP A 360 -7.89 -9.38 12.59
CA ASP A 360 -6.98 -10.50 12.84
C ASP A 360 -7.71 -11.85 12.94
N MET A 361 -6.96 -12.93 13.12
CA MET A 361 -7.53 -14.29 13.21
C MET A 361 -8.40 -14.52 14.45
N GLU A 362 -8.32 -13.65 15.45
CA GLU A 362 -9.18 -13.70 16.64
C GLU A 362 -10.47 -12.87 16.46
N GLY A 363 -10.65 -12.24 15.30
CA GLY A 363 -11.80 -11.39 15.00
C GLY A 363 -11.70 -10.00 15.60
N ARG A 364 -10.52 -9.56 16.05
CA ARG A 364 -10.33 -8.19 16.57
C ARG A 364 -10.13 -7.21 15.42
N ALA A 365 -10.77 -6.06 15.49
CA ALA A 365 -10.59 -5.00 14.50
C ALA A 365 -9.46 -4.06 14.94
N TRP A 366 -8.39 -4.00 14.16
CA TRP A 366 -7.26 -3.11 14.34
C TRP A 366 -7.47 -1.88 13.46
N VAL A 367 -7.66 -0.73 14.09
CA VAL A 367 -7.90 0.55 13.41
C VAL A 367 -6.64 1.41 13.52
N ALA A 368 -6.07 1.78 12.38
CA ALA A 368 -4.97 2.72 12.30
C ALA A 368 -5.45 4.06 11.72
N TYR A 369 -5.01 5.18 12.28
CA TYR A 369 -5.41 6.52 11.82
C TYR A 369 -4.28 7.55 12.00
N GLU A 370 -4.41 8.67 11.31
CA GLU A 370 -3.54 9.84 11.47
C GLU A 370 -4.03 10.70 12.63
N GLU A 371 -3.15 10.96 13.60
CA GLU A 371 -3.35 11.92 14.67
C GLU A 371 -2.50 13.17 14.41
N GLY A 372 -3.13 14.33 14.46
CA GLY A 372 -2.52 15.63 14.29
C GLY A 372 -2.57 16.48 15.55
N THR A 373 -2.64 17.80 15.34
CA THR A 373 -2.77 18.77 16.43
C THR A 373 -4.13 19.43 16.38
N ALA A 374 -4.62 19.88 17.53
CA ALA A 374 -5.91 20.54 17.64
C ALA A 374 -6.04 21.76 16.71
N GLY A 375 -7.27 22.01 16.25
CA GLY A 375 -7.58 23.12 15.35
C GLY A 375 -6.83 23.03 14.01
N TRP A 376 -6.62 21.83 13.49
CA TRP A 376 -5.84 21.62 12.26
C TRP A 376 -6.44 22.33 11.05
N GLY A 377 -5.58 23.06 10.34
CA GLY A 377 -5.96 23.81 9.14
C GLY A 377 -6.79 25.07 9.42
N LYS A 378 -7.17 25.31 10.69
CA LYS A 378 -8.00 26.45 11.09
C LYS A 378 -7.17 27.67 11.45
N ASP A 379 -7.78 28.83 11.26
CA ASP A 379 -7.28 30.14 11.72
C ASP A 379 -5.79 30.35 11.37
N GLN A 380 -5.41 30.00 10.14
CA GLN A 380 -4.11 30.30 9.57
C GLN A 380 -4.25 31.31 8.43
N GLY A 381 -3.18 32.06 8.18
CA GLY A 381 -3.09 32.97 7.05
C GLY A 381 -2.36 34.25 7.38
N ALA A 382 -2.12 35.07 6.36
CA ALA A 382 -1.45 36.36 6.51
C ALA A 382 -2.26 37.36 7.37
N MET A 383 -3.59 37.17 7.44
CA MET A 383 -4.51 38.06 8.12
C MET A 383 -4.85 37.65 9.56
N VAL A 384 -4.33 36.50 10.04
CA VAL A 384 -4.62 36.01 11.40
C VAL A 384 -3.58 36.56 12.38
N PRO A 385 -3.99 37.29 13.45
CA PRO A 385 -3.07 37.76 14.50
C PRO A 385 -2.31 36.61 15.16
N ARG A 386 -1.08 36.88 15.63
CA ARG A 386 -0.24 35.89 16.31
C ARG A 386 -0.32 36.07 17.83
N PRO A 387 -0.33 34.96 18.62
CA PRO A 387 -0.33 33.56 18.16
C PRO A 387 -1.68 33.14 17.57
N ALA A 388 -1.63 32.36 16.49
CA ALA A 388 -2.84 31.82 15.88
C ALA A 388 -3.43 30.71 16.76
N PRO A 389 -4.76 30.63 16.92
CA PRO A 389 -5.38 29.63 17.78
C PRO A 389 -5.34 28.21 17.18
N GLY A 390 -5.40 28.07 15.86
CA GLY A 390 -5.29 26.78 15.16
C GLY A 390 -3.86 26.36 14.83
N SER A 391 -3.73 25.18 14.22
CA SER A 391 -2.45 24.61 13.79
C SER A 391 -2.29 24.63 12.27
N ARG A 392 -1.02 24.68 11.81
CA ARG A 392 -0.70 24.77 10.38
C ARG A 392 -0.85 23.42 9.67
N LEU A 393 -1.07 23.51 8.36
CA LEU A 393 -0.74 22.42 7.44
C LEU A 393 0.74 22.03 7.65
N TYR A 394 1.04 20.73 7.58
CA TYR A 394 2.37 20.16 7.86
C TYR A 394 2.85 20.35 9.33
N SER A 395 1.91 20.44 10.27
CA SER A 395 2.21 20.30 11.70
C SER A 395 2.49 18.84 12.08
N LYS A 396 2.82 18.58 13.34
CA LYS A 396 3.15 17.23 13.81
C LYS A 396 2.01 16.26 13.49
N ARG A 397 2.37 15.14 12.85
CA ARG A 397 1.49 14.00 12.58
C ARG A 397 2.05 12.76 13.24
N ALA A 398 1.17 11.83 13.60
CA ALA A 398 1.55 10.54 14.10
C ALA A 398 0.54 9.49 13.65
N THR A 399 1.00 8.29 13.36
CA THR A 399 0.08 7.15 13.23
C THR A 399 -0.31 6.68 14.63
N ARG A 400 -1.60 6.40 14.81
CA ARG A 400 -2.16 5.77 16.00
C ARG A 400 -2.83 4.47 15.62
N VAL A 401 -2.85 3.53 16.56
CA VAL A 401 -3.53 2.25 16.43
C VAL A 401 -4.38 1.98 17.66
N ARG A 402 -5.61 1.54 17.43
CA ARG A 402 -6.56 1.09 18.45
C ARG A 402 -7.11 -0.27 18.04
N VAL A 403 -7.50 -1.07 19.02
CA VAL A 403 -8.04 -2.42 18.78
C VAL A 403 -9.44 -2.49 19.36
N PHE A 404 -10.42 -2.85 18.54
CA PHE A 404 -11.78 -3.09 18.99
C PHE A 404 -12.02 -4.60 19.14
N GLN A 405 -12.44 -5.01 20.33
CA GLN A 405 -12.77 -6.39 20.66
C GLN A 405 -13.87 -6.42 21.72
N GLY A 406 -14.90 -7.25 21.51
CA GLY A 406 -15.92 -7.50 22.53
C GLY A 406 -16.66 -6.25 23.02
N GLY A 407 -16.88 -5.26 22.14
CA GLY A 407 -17.55 -4.00 22.51
C GLY A 407 -16.65 -2.97 23.18
N GLN A 408 -15.34 -3.23 23.29
CA GLN A 408 -14.39 -2.36 23.97
C GLN A 408 -13.23 -1.96 23.05
N LEU A 409 -12.72 -0.74 23.26
CA LEU A 409 -11.51 -0.24 22.61
C LEU A 409 -10.30 -0.39 23.53
N PHE A 410 -9.24 -0.92 22.96
CA PHE A 410 -7.94 -1.11 23.58
C PHE A 410 -6.87 -0.30 22.85
N THR A 411 -5.80 0.00 23.57
CA THR A 411 -4.60 0.62 23.03
C THR A 411 -3.49 -0.44 23.07
N PRO A 412 -2.82 -0.76 21.95
CA PRO A 412 -1.65 -1.62 21.97
C PRO A 412 -0.57 -1.10 22.92
N GLU A 413 0.19 -2.00 23.53
CA GLU A 413 1.27 -1.67 24.47
C GLU A 413 2.29 -0.69 23.87
N ALA A 414 2.55 -0.80 22.56
CA ALA A 414 3.36 0.11 21.80
C ALA A 414 2.58 0.68 20.61
N GLN A 415 2.61 2.00 20.47
CA GLN A 415 2.14 2.69 19.27
C GLN A 415 3.23 2.66 18.18
N PRO A 416 2.85 2.67 16.89
CA PRO A 416 3.83 2.90 15.83
C PRO A 416 4.63 4.16 16.12
N VAL A 417 5.93 4.12 15.84
CA VAL A 417 6.79 5.28 16.06
C VAL A 417 6.24 6.44 15.24
N THR A 418 5.97 7.56 15.91
CA THR A 418 5.60 8.82 15.26
C THR A 418 6.62 9.12 14.17
N ILE A 419 6.24 8.91 12.91
CA ILE A 419 7.05 9.35 11.77
C ILE A 419 6.83 10.86 11.69
N THR A 420 7.66 11.65 12.39
CA THR A 420 7.86 13.05 12.00
C THR A 420 9.33 13.36 11.79
N PRO A 421 9.71 14.07 10.71
CA PRO A 421 8.89 14.39 9.53
C PRO A 421 9.71 14.35 8.21
N PRO A 422 9.20 15.01 7.16
CA PRO A 422 9.87 16.26 6.81
C PRO A 422 9.02 17.50 7.05
#